data_AF-A0A8C4R3C1-F1
#
_entry.id   AF-A0A8C4R3C1-F1
#
_cell.length_a   1.000
_cell.length_b   1.000
_cell.length_c   1.000
_cell.angle_alpha   90.00
_cell.angle_beta   90.00
_cell.angle_gamma   90.00
#
_symmetry.space_group_name_H-M   'P 1'
#
loop_
_entity.id
_entity.type
_entity.pdbx_description
1 polymer ?
#
loop_
_entity_poly.entity_id
_entity_poly.type
_entity_poly.pdbx_seq_one_letter_code
_entity_poly.pdbx_strand_id
1 'polypeptide(L)'
;MNRFALSRGSVCICEHPWVTPLIPLYCSGYKTDDDLHVGITSSNGEVFSFGPDGVGRDGDGWGQCLVVPLLGASALAVRHAWDAWLDTFSEIPAWQSLRYDEHHHNCLDFALDFWNSVLAREQHPPLSKLDFTALYVLPVLRRASRYLFLLEGATQHGCHLVNTACAAYSTDSLASMMLS
;
A
#
# COMPACT_ATOMS: atom_id res chain seq x y z
N MET A 1 4.73 -17.17 -6.34
CA MET A 1 4.19 -15.83 -6.72
C MET A 1 3.09 -15.48 -5.74
N ASN A 2 3.39 -14.69 -4.71
CA ASN A 2 2.41 -14.27 -3.71
C ASN A 2 1.72 -13.00 -4.22
N ARG A 3 0.64 -13.18 -4.99
CA ARG A 3 -0.25 -12.11 -5.45
C ARG A 3 -1.15 -11.68 -4.28
N PHE A 4 -0.59 -11.16 -3.20
CA PHE A 4 -1.43 -10.53 -2.18
C PHE A 4 -2.09 -9.32 -2.85
N ALA A 5 -3.41 -9.44 -2.96
CA ALA A 5 -4.30 -8.55 -3.65
C ALA A 5 -4.12 -7.12 -3.14
N LEU A 6 -3.28 -6.34 -3.80
CA LEU A 6 -3.31 -4.89 -3.72
C LEU A 6 -4.64 -4.49 -4.36
N SER A 7 -5.65 -4.28 -3.53
CA SER A 7 -6.99 -3.97 -4.00
C SER A 7 -6.96 -2.64 -4.76
N ARG A 8 -7.61 -2.61 -5.93
CA ARG A 8 -7.90 -1.40 -6.72
C ARG A 8 -8.17 -0.17 -5.84
N GLY A 9 -7.62 0.98 -6.21
CA GLY A 9 -7.95 2.23 -5.53
C GLY A 9 -7.22 2.41 -4.22
N SER A 10 -6.01 1.87 -4.07
CA SER A 10 -5.26 1.91 -2.83
C SER A 10 -3.95 2.65 -2.98
N VAL A 11 -3.57 3.32 -1.90
CA VAL A 11 -2.19 3.76 -1.71
C VAL A 11 -1.44 2.64 -1.00
N CYS A 12 -0.33 2.24 -1.59
CA CYS A 12 0.63 1.33 -1.00
C CYS A 12 1.68 2.17 -0.27
N ILE A 13 1.99 1.74 0.94
CA ILE A 13 2.94 2.41 1.81
C ILE A 13 4.02 1.39 2.16
N CYS A 14 5.26 1.64 1.74
CA CYS A 14 6.42 0.82 2.08
C CYS A 14 7.54 1.68 2.67
N GLU A 15 8.42 1.08 3.47
CA GLU A 15 9.71 1.72 3.78
C GLU A 15 10.60 1.62 2.53
N HIS A 16 11.44 2.63 2.29
CA HIS A 16 12.32 2.71 1.13
C HIS A 16 13.00 1.37 0.75
N PRO A 17 13.22 1.09 -0.56
CA PRO A 17 13.64 -0.23 -1.08
C PRO A 17 15.02 -0.73 -0.62
N TRP A 18 15.73 0.01 0.23
CA TRP A 18 17.04 -0.34 0.77
C TRP A 18 17.01 -0.82 2.23
N VAL A 19 15.85 -0.82 2.88
CA VAL A 19 15.72 -1.23 4.28
C VAL A 19 14.86 -2.47 4.40
N THR A 20 15.35 -3.37 5.26
CA THR A 20 14.87 -4.71 5.61
C THR A 20 13.35 -4.89 5.68
N PRO A 21 12.85 -6.14 5.49
CA PRO A 21 11.44 -6.49 5.67
C PRO A 21 10.90 -5.97 6.99
N LEU A 22 9.59 -5.63 7.07
CA LEU A 22 8.74 -5.10 8.17
C LEU A 22 8.92 -5.67 9.61
N ILE A 23 9.94 -6.49 9.82
CA ILE A 23 10.33 -7.18 11.04
C ILE A 23 11.03 -6.24 12.07
N PRO A 24 11.55 -5.02 11.75
CA PRO A 24 11.97 -4.09 12.78
C PRO A 24 11.10 -2.83 12.90
N LEU A 25 9.80 -2.87 12.57
CA LEU A 25 8.87 -1.78 12.94
C LEU A 25 8.51 -1.86 14.43
N TYR A 26 9.53 -1.69 15.27
CA TYR A 26 9.49 -1.66 16.71
C TYR A 26 8.86 -0.33 17.16
N CYS A 27 7.60 -0.38 17.59
CA CYS A 27 6.97 0.73 18.30
C CYS A 27 7.56 0.89 19.72
N SER A 28 8.79 1.39 19.80
CA SER A 28 9.20 2.35 20.84
C SER A 28 9.88 3.60 20.27
N GLY A 29 9.91 3.78 18.95
CA GLY A 29 10.56 4.94 18.35
C GLY A 29 10.46 5.01 16.84
N TYR A 30 9.24 5.11 16.30
CA TYR A 30 9.08 5.75 14.98
C TYR A 30 9.68 7.14 15.13
N LYS A 31 10.89 7.33 14.59
CA LYS A 31 11.48 8.66 14.50
C LYS A 31 10.80 9.31 13.31
N THR A 32 10.59 10.61 13.40
CA THR A 32 10.00 11.46 12.36
C THR A 32 10.80 11.49 11.03
N ASP A 33 11.75 10.57 10.87
CA ASP A 33 12.87 10.56 9.91
C ASP A 33 12.96 9.22 9.13
N ASP A 34 12.04 8.27 9.35
CA ASP A 34 11.92 7.09 8.49
C ASP A 34 11.07 7.45 7.26
N ASP A 35 11.72 7.53 6.09
CA ASP A 35 11.11 7.94 4.83
C ASP A 35 10.14 6.88 4.31
N LEU A 36 8.86 7.22 4.44
CA LEU A 36 7.75 6.40 3.99
C LEU A 36 7.56 6.57 2.48
N HIS A 37 7.88 5.54 1.70
CA HIS A 37 7.64 5.54 0.27
C HIS A 37 6.19 5.19 -0.05
N VAL A 38 5.60 6.00 -0.92
CA VAL A 38 4.18 5.97 -1.24
C VAL A 38 3.97 5.66 -2.72
N GLY A 39 3.05 4.76 -3.02
CA GLY A 39 2.70 4.41 -4.39
C GLY A 39 1.20 4.20 -4.57
N ILE A 40 0.73 4.30 -5.81
CA ILE A 40 -0.69 4.12 -6.16
C ILE A 40 -0.83 2.83 -6.94
N THR A 41 -1.73 1.94 -6.51
CA THR A 41 -1.92 0.67 -7.21
C THR A 41 -2.91 0.79 -8.36
N SER A 42 -2.57 0.20 -9.51
CA SER A 42 -3.54 -0.10 -10.56
C SER A 42 -4.34 -1.37 -10.24
N SER A 43 -5.28 -1.72 -11.10
CA SER A 43 -6.17 -2.85 -10.91
C SER A 43 -5.55 -4.24 -11.05
N ASN A 44 -4.37 -4.32 -11.68
CA ASN A 44 -3.62 -5.56 -11.88
C ASN A 44 -2.58 -5.79 -10.77
N GLY A 45 -2.41 -4.83 -9.85
CA GLY A 45 -1.44 -4.88 -8.75
C GLY A 45 -0.11 -4.20 -9.05
N GLU A 46 0.05 -3.53 -10.19
CA GLU A 46 1.22 -2.67 -10.45
C GLU A 46 1.15 -1.41 -9.59
N VAL A 47 2.29 -1.01 -9.02
CA VAL A 47 2.40 0.18 -8.18
C VAL A 47 3.14 1.27 -8.94
N PHE A 48 2.51 2.44 -9.00
CA PHE A 48 3.07 3.65 -9.57
C PHE A 48 3.64 4.49 -8.44
N SER A 49 4.93 4.81 -8.51
CA SER A 49 5.57 5.65 -7.49
C SER A 49 6.51 6.66 -8.14
N PHE A 50 6.58 7.85 -7.55
CA PHE A 50 7.41 8.93 -8.06
C PHE A 50 8.70 9.03 -7.22
N GLY A 51 9.84 8.96 -7.89
CA GLY A 51 11.16 9.03 -7.27
C GLY A 51 12.15 9.86 -8.08
N PRO A 52 13.44 9.82 -7.72
CA PRO A 52 14.51 10.52 -8.44
C PRO A 52 14.59 10.18 -9.93
N ASP A 53 14.17 8.98 -10.33
CA ASP A 53 14.16 8.52 -11.72
C ASP A 53 12.84 8.84 -12.47
N GLY A 54 11.92 9.57 -11.84
CA GLY A 54 10.59 9.85 -12.38
C GLY A 54 9.54 8.88 -11.85
N VAL A 55 8.42 8.73 -12.58
CA VAL A 55 7.39 7.74 -12.23
C VAL A 55 7.82 6.34 -12.65
N GLY A 56 8.05 5.48 -11.67
CA GLY A 56 8.26 4.05 -11.85
C GLY A 56 6.94 3.27 -11.85
N ARG A 57 6.97 2.09 -12.49
CA ARG A 57 5.88 1.10 -12.48
C ARG A 57 6.45 -0.24 -12.04
N ASP A 58 6.08 -0.67 -10.84
CA ASP A 58 6.65 -1.86 -10.23
C ASP A 58 5.59 -2.95 -10.07
N GLY A 59 5.87 -4.16 -10.56
CA GLY A 59 5.04 -5.35 -10.34
C GLY A 59 5.44 -6.17 -9.11
N ASP A 60 6.60 -5.85 -8.52
CA ASP A 60 7.21 -6.51 -7.37
C ASP A 60 7.83 -5.47 -6.41
N GLY A 61 8.45 -5.90 -5.31
CA GLY A 61 9.01 -4.99 -4.29
C GLY A 61 8.00 -4.48 -3.25
N TRP A 62 6.71 -4.41 -3.58
CA TRP A 62 5.64 -3.93 -2.68
C TRP A 62 4.96 -5.04 -1.86
N GLY A 63 5.56 -6.23 -1.78
CA GLY A 63 4.97 -7.41 -1.12
C GLY A 63 4.80 -7.29 0.39
N GLN A 64 5.42 -6.27 1.01
CA GLN A 64 5.33 -5.95 2.43
C GLN A 64 4.92 -4.49 2.64
N CYS A 65 3.90 -4.04 1.90
CA CYS A 65 3.34 -2.71 2.07
C CYS A 65 2.04 -2.73 2.90
N LEU A 66 1.70 -1.59 3.47
CA LEU A 66 0.36 -1.34 4.00
C LEU A 66 -0.53 -0.81 2.88
N VAL A 67 -1.71 -1.42 2.74
CA VAL A 67 -2.70 -1.03 1.73
C VAL A 67 -3.72 -0.08 2.37
N VAL A 68 -3.79 1.14 1.83
CA VAL A 68 -4.71 2.19 2.26
C VAL A 68 -5.81 2.35 1.20
N PRO A 69 -7.04 1.86 1.45
CA PRO A 69 -8.12 1.98 0.47
C PRO A 69 -8.62 3.43 0.40
N LEU A 70 -8.58 4.03 -0.79
CA LEU A 70 -9.11 5.37 -1.07
C LEU A 70 -10.57 5.31 -1.55
N LEU A 71 -10.92 4.29 -2.33
CA LEU A 71 -12.25 4.13 -2.89
C LEU A 71 -13.17 3.32 -1.97
N GLY A 72 -14.30 3.93 -1.59
CA GLY A 72 -15.41 3.23 -0.97
C GLY A 72 -16.05 2.19 -1.91
N ALA A 73 -16.77 1.21 -1.34
CA ALA A 73 -17.36 0.09 -2.09
C ALA A 73 -18.33 0.52 -3.21
N SER A 74 -18.93 1.71 -3.11
CA SER A 74 -19.92 2.25 -4.06
C SER A 74 -19.32 3.00 -5.27
N ALA A 75 -18.01 3.23 -5.33
CA ALA A 75 -17.37 4.05 -6.38
C ALA A 75 -17.10 3.28 -7.70
N LEU A 76 -18.12 2.62 -8.26
CA LEU A 76 -17.97 1.74 -9.42
C LEU A 76 -17.46 2.47 -10.67
N ALA A 77 -17.96 3.69 -10.95
CA ALA A 77 -17.57 4.48 -12.10
C ALA A 77 -16.06 4.82 -12.08
N VAL A 78 -15.57 5.33 -10.94
CA VAL A 78 -14.14 5.60 -10.73
C VAL A 78 -13.31 4.33 -10.88
N ARG A 79 -13.78 3.19 -10.36
CA ARG A 79 -13.06 1.91 -10.47
C ARG A 79 -12.83 1.46 -11.92
N HIS A 80 -13.72 1.80 -12.85
CA HIS A 80 -13.56 1.44 -14.26
C HIS A 80 -12.58 2.35 -15.00
N ALA A 81 -12.44 3.62 -14.56
CA ALA A 81 -11.57 4.60 -15.20
C ALA A 81 -10.21 4.76 -14.50
N TRP A 82 -10.05 4.20 -13.29
CA TRP A 82 -8.88 4.35 -12.43
C TRP A 82 -7.56 4.11 -13.15
N ASP A 83 -7.40 2.96 -13.82
CA ASP A 83 -6.15 2.59 -14.47
C ASP A 83 -5.80 3.57 -15.60
N ALA A 84 -6.78 3.89 -16.46
CA ALA A 84 -6.58 4.82 -17.56
C ALA A 84 -6.23 6.24 -17.08
N TRP A 85 -6.82 6.67 -15.96
CA TRP A 85 -6.48 7.94 -15.32
C TRP A 85 -5.08 7.92 -14.73
N LEU A 86 -4.69 6.83 -14.06
CA LEU A 86 -3.36 6.68 -13.49
C LEU A 86 -2.28 6.64 -14.57
N ASP A 87 -2.53 5.93 -15.66
CA ASP A 87 -1.67 5.90 -16.85
C ASP A 87 -1.45 7.31 -17.39
N THR A 88 -2.52 8.02 -17.72
CA THR A 88 -2.43 9.38 -18.28
C THR A 88 -1.79 10.35 -17.30
N PHE A 89 -2.07 10.22 -16.00
CA PHE A 89 -1.52 11.07 -14.96
C PHE A 89 -0.01 10.86 -14.80
N SER A 90 0.47 9.61 -14.90
CA SER A 90 1.89 9.27 -14.79
C SER A 90 2.76 9.90 -15.89
N GLU A 91 2.17 10.28 -17.02
CA GLU A 91 2.85 10.89 -18.16
C GLU A 91 2.89 12.42 -18.11
N ILE A 92 2.23 13.06 -17.13
CA ILE A 92 2.23 14.52 -17.00
C ILE A 92 3.66 15.02 -16.77
N PRO A 93 4.15 16.05 -17.50
CA PRO A 93 5.52 16.55 -17.38
C PRO A 93 5.96 16.99 -15.98
N ALA A 94 5.01 17.26 -15.09
CA ALA A 94 5.26 17.55 -13.68
C ALA A 94 5.91 16.37 -12.93
N TRP A 95 5.77 15.14 -13.42
CA TRP A 95 6.27 13.92 -12.77
C TRP A 95 7.52 13.33 -13.45
N GLN A 96 8.27 14.17 -14.17
CA GLN A 96 9.58 13.79 -14.70
C GLN A 96 10.65 13.84 -13.60
N SER A 97 11.69 13.02 -13.72
CA SER A 97 12.83 12.94 -12.77
C SER A 97 13.40 14.30 -12.36
N LEU A 98 13.59 15.19 -13.33
CA LEU A 98 14.14 16.54 -13.10
C LEU A 98 13.27 17.41 -12.16
N ARG A 99 12.00 17.04 -11.96
CA ARG A 99 11.06 17.76 -11.07
C ARG A 99 11.06 17.22 -9.66
N TYR A 100 11.70 16.09 -9.40
CA TYR A 100 11.71 15.47 -8.08
C TYR A 100 12.38 16.37 -7.04
N ASP A 101 11.69 16.60 -5.94
CA ASP A 101 12.20 17.27 -4.74
C ASP A 101 11.68 16.51 -3.52
N GLU A 102 12.60 15.96 -2.74
CA GLU A 102 12.29 15.09 -1.60
C GLU A 102 11.34 15.73 -0.57
N HIS A 103 11.35 17.06 -0.45
CA HIS A 103 10.56 17.78 0.55
C HIS A 103 9.28 18.42 -0.02
N HIS A 104 9.29 18.82 -1.29
CA HIS A 104 8.22 19.64 -1.89
C HIS A 104 7.53 18.99 -3.09
N HIS A 105 8.12 17.97 -3.71
CA HIS A 105 7.58 17.30 -4.88
C HIS A 105 8.05 15.85 -4.93
N ASN A 106 7.42 15.00 -4.11
CA ASN A 106 7.87 13.62 -3.85
C ASN A 106 6.76 12.57 -4.09
N CYS A 107 6.99 11.34 -3.65
CA CYS A 107 6.05 10.23 -3.81
C CYS A 107 4.68 10.45 -3.12
N LEU A 108 4.65 11.18 -1.99
CA LEU A 108 3.41 11.56 -1.32
C LEU A 108 2.65 12.62 -2.13
N ASP A 109 3.36 13.60 -2.71
CA ASP A 109 2.76 14.58 -3.62
C ASP A 109 2.11 13.91 -4.82
N PHE A 110 2.81 12.94 -5.44
CA PHE A 110 2.27 12.15 -6.53
C PHE A 110 0.96 11.44 -6.17
N ALA A 111 0.94 10.77 -5.01
CA ALA A 111 -0.26 10.09 -4.52
C ALA A 111 -1.42 11.05 -4.22
N LEU A 112 -1.12 12.17 -3.57
CA LEU A 112 -2.09 13.19 -3.21
C LEU A 112 -2.68 13.87 -4.45
N ASP A 113 -1.85 14.29 -5.39
CA ASP A 113 -2.28 15.03 -6.57
C ASP A 113 -3.09 14.15 -7.52
N PHE A 114 -2.71 12.87 -7.66
CA PHE A 114 -3.54 11.91 -8.38
C PHE A 114 -4.93 11.81 -7.74
N TRP A 115 -4.97 11.62 -6.42
CA TRP A 115 -6.23 11.50 -5.68
C TRP A 115 -7.06 12.79 -5.76
N ASN A 116 -6.44 13.96 -5.65
CA ASN A 116 -7.11 15.24 -5.84
C ASN A 116 -7.64 15.41 -7.27
N SER A 117 -6.97 14.86 -8.28
CA SER A 117 -7.48 14.82 -9.65
C SER A 117 -8.72 13.92 -9.78
N VAL A 118 -8.81 12.85 -8.99
CA VAL A 118 -9.99 11.98 -8.90
C VAL A 118 -11.13 12.72 -8.19
N LEU A 119 -10.84 13.33 -7.04
CA LEU A 119 -11.82 14.12 -6.27
C LEU A 119 -12.43 15.26 -7.12
N ALA A 120 -11.60 15.96 -7.90
CA ALA A 120 -12.07 17.02 -8.78
C ALA A 120 -13.08 16.53 -9.83
N ARG A 121 -12.87 15.32 -10.38
CA ARG A 121 -13.81 14.69 -11.33
C ARG A 121 -15.13 14.30 -10.66
N GLU A 122 -15.05 13.87 -9.40
CA GLU A 122 -16.20 13.56 -8.56
C GLU A 122 -16.81 14.81 -7.87
N GLN A 123 -16.35 16.03 -8.24
CA GLN A 123 -16.83 17.31 -7.73
C GLN A 123 -16.67 17.48 -6.20
N HIS A 124 -15.62 16.87 -5.65
CA HIS A 124 -15.20 17.01 -4.26
C HIS A 124 -14.06 18.01 -4.11
N PRO A 125 -13.95 18.70 -2.95
CA PRO A 125 -12.83 19.59 -2.67
C PRO A 125 -11.50 18.82 -2.60
N PRO A 126 -10.38 19.45 -3.00
CA PRO A 126 -9.06 18.83 -2.84
C PRO A 126 -8.67 18.73 -1.37
N LEU A 127 -7.82 17.76 -1.06
CA LEU A 127 -7.24 17.56 0.26
C LEU A 127 -5.84 18.17 0.34
N SER A 128 -5.50 18.68 1.52
CA SER A 128 -4.11 18.99 1.86
C SER A 128 -3.32 17.72 2.19
N LYS A 129 -1.98 17.79 2.21
CA LYS A 129 -1.12 16.70 2.73
C LYS A 129 -1.54 16.26 4.13
N LEU A 130 -1.90 17.23 4.98
CA LEU A 130 -2.33 16.98 6.35
C LEU A 130 -3.66 16.21 6.38
N ASP A 131 -4.65 16.66 5.61
CA ASP A 131 -5.97 16.03 5.56
C ASP A 131 -5.90 14.62 4.97
N PHE A 132 -5.16 14.46 3.87
CA PHE A 132 -4.94 13.15 3.24
C PHE A 132 -4.29 12.17 4.22
N THR A 133 -3.24 12.62 4.92
CA THR A 133 -2.53 11.79 5.90
C THR A 133 -3.44 11.45 7.09
N ALA A 134 -4.20 12.42 7.60
CA ALA A 134 -5.08 12.23 8.74
C ALA A 134 -6.27 11.30 8.43
N LEU A 135 -6.87 11.44 7.25
CA LEU A 135 -8.09 10.71 6.86
C LEU A 135 -7.78 9.29 6.39
N TYR A 136 -6.69 9.08 5.64
CA TYR A 136 -6.43 7.81 4.97
C TYR A 136 -5.23 7.06 5.57
N VAL A 137 -4.10 7.73 5.75
CA VAL A 137 -2.83 7.07 6.11
C VAL A 137 -2.76 6.71 7.60
N LEU A 138 -2.97 7.69 8.49
CA LEU A 138 -2.86 7.49 9.94
C LEU A 138 -3.78 6.38 10.49
N PRO A 139 -5.04 6.22 10.06
CA PRO A 139 -5.89 5.15 10.56
C PRO A 139 -5.34 3.75 10.25
N VAL A 140 -4.71 3.57 9.09
CA VAL A 140 -4.12 2.28 8.69
C VAL A 140 -2.83 2.03 9.45
N LEU A 141 -1.93 3.02 9.54
CA LEU A 141 -0.70 2.93 10.34
C LEU A 141 -0.99 2.58 11.80
N ARG A 142 -1.98 3.24 12.42
CA ARG A 142 -2.41 2.94 13.80
C ARG A 142 -2.97 1.54 13.95
N ARG A 143 -3.62 0.98 12.93
CA ARG A 143 -4.13 -0.40 12.96
C ARG A 143 -2.98 -1.39 12.84
N ALA A 144 -2.06 -1.14 11.92
CA ALA A 144 -0.87 -1.96 11.72
C ALA A 144 -0.01 -2.00 12.99
N SER A 145 0.26 -0.85 13.60
CA SER A 145 1.06 -0.78 14.83
C SER A 145 0.44 -1.59 15.98
N ARG A 146 -0.88 -1.47 16.19
CA ARG A 146 -1.58 -2.28 17.19
C ARG A 146 -1.53 -3.78 16.89
N TYR A 147 -1.69 -4.16 15.61
CA TYR A 147 -1.63 -5.56 15.21
C TYR A 147 -0.25 -6.15 15.48
N LEU A 148 0.81 -5.43 15.10
CA LEU A 148 2.19 -5.85 15.35
C LEU A 148 2.50 -5.96 16.84
N PHE A 149 2.05 -4.99 17.64
CA PHE A 149 2.20 -5.04 19.11
C PHE A 149 1.54 -6.29 19.72
N LEU A 150 0.32 -6.61 19.30
CA LEU A 150 -0.38 -7.82 19.75
C LEU A 150 0.32 -9.10 19.29
N LEU A 151 0.82 -9.11 18.05
CA LEU A 151 1.55 -10.24 17.49
C LEU A 151 2.85 -10.52 18.26
N GLU A 152 3.61 -9.48 18.57
CA GLU A 152 4.83 -9.58 19.36
C GLU A 152 4.53 -10.14 20.75
N GLY A 153 3.55 -9.58 21.46
CA GLY A 153 3.13 -10.08 22.76
C GLY A 153 2.67 -11.54 22.71
N ALA A 154 1.85 -11.91 21.72
CA ALA A 154 1.43 -13.29 21.54
C ALA A 154 2.62 -14.24 21.28
N THR A 155 3.60 -13.79 20.48
CA THR A 155 4.81 -14.58 20.17
C THR A 155 5.68 -14.78 21.41
N GLN A 156 5.84 -13.75 22.25
CA GLN A 156 6.54 -13.85 23.53
C GLN A 156 5.87 -14.84 24.50
N HIS A 157 4.56 -15.04 24.36
CA HIS A 157 3.79 -16.01 25.15
C HIS A 157 3.63 -17.40 24.48
N GLY A 158 4.41 -17.68 23.42
CA GLY A 158 4.45 -19.00 22.78
C GLY A 158 3.37 -19.25 21.73
N CYS A 159 2.65 -18.21 21.31
CA CYS A 159 1.73 -18.30 20.18
C CYS A 159 2.48 -18.12 18.85
N HIS A 160 2.04 -18.78 17.79
CA HIS A 160 2.60 -18.62 16.44
C HIS A 160 1.49 -18.31 15.43
N LEU A 161 1.79 -17.47 14.45
CA LEU A 161 0.89 -17.24 13.32
C LEU A 161 0.78 -18.52 12.48
N VAL A 162 -0.42 -19.07 12.39
CA VAL A 162 -0.73 -20.15 11.46
C VAL A 162 -1.38 -19.53 10.23
N ASN A 163 -0.70 -19.60 9.08
CA ASN A 163 -1.27 -19.17 7.81
C ASN A 163 -2.27 -20.23 7.31
N THR A 164 -3.55 -20.01 7.59
CA THR A 164 -4.63 -20.95 7.21
C THR A 164 -4.94 -20.97 5.72
N ALA A 165 -4.44 -20.02 4.92
CA ALA A 165 -4.63 -20.01 3.46
C ALA A 165 -3.87 -21.15 2.76
N CYS A 166 -2.80 -21.68 3.37
CA CYS A 166 -2.09 -22.85 2.87
C CYS A 166 -2.73 -24.18 3.34
N ALA A 167 -3.48 -24.16 4.44
CA ALA A 167 -4.07 -25.37 5.03
C ALA A 167 -5.34 -25.86 4.28
N ALA A 168 -6.00 -24.98 3.51
CA ALA A 168 -7.18 -25.34 2.73
C ALA A 168 -6.89 -26.13 1.44
N TYR A 169 -5.63 -26.29 1.04
CA TYR A 169 -5.21 -27.06 -0.15
C TYR A 169 -4.46 -28.36 0.17
N SER A 170 -4.39 -28.77 1.44
CA SER A 170 -3.82 -30.05 1.84
C SER A 170 -4.88 -30.96 2.45
N THR A 171 -5.87 -31.35 1.66
CA THR A 171 -6.70 -32.52 1.94
C THR A 171 -6.35 -33.64 0.97
N ASP A 172 -5.09 -34.12 1.01
CA ASP A 172 -4.68 -35.36 0.33
C ASP A 172 -3.98 -36.35 1.26
N SER A 173 -4.12 -36.20 2.58
CA SER A 173 -3.55 -37.15 3.54
C SER A 173 -4.47 -37.52 4.70
N LEU A 174 -5.76 -37.75 4.41
CA LEU A 174 -6.66 -38.45 5.34
C LEU A 174 -7.41 -39.64 4.71
N ALA A 175 -7.12 -40.00 3.45
CA ALA A 175 -7.76 -41.15 2.80
C ALA A 175 -7.04 -42.51 3.03
N SER A 176 -5.88 -42.54 3.71
CA SER A 176 -5.12 -43.79 3.91
C SER A 176 -5.22 -44.41 5.32
N MET A 177 -6.07 -43.89 6.22
CA MET A 177 -6.29 -44.47 7.57
C MET A 177 -7.72 -44.98 7.80
N MET A 178 -8.48 -45.27 6.74
CA MET A 178 -9.85 -45.82 6.82
C MET A 178 -10.08 -47.01 5.88
N LEU A 179 -9.07 -47.87 5.70
CA LEU A 179 -9.24 -49.23 5.19
C LEU A 179 -8.36 -50.18 6.01
N SER A 180 -8.86 -50.48 7.21
CA SER A 180 -8.63 -51.75 7.91
C SER A 180 -9.63 -52.79 7.41
#